data_AF-A0A6V7YBT2-F1
#
_entry.id   AF-A0A6V7YBT2-F1
#
_cell.length_a   1.000
_cell.length_b   1.000
_cell.length_c   1.000
_cell.angle_alpha   90.00
_cell.angle_beta   90.00
_cell.angle_gamma   90.00
#
_symmetry.space_group_name_H-M   'P 1'
#
loop_
_entity.id
_entity.type
_entity.pdbx_description
1 polymer ?
#
loop_
_entity_poly.entity_id
_entity_poly.type
_entity_poly.pdbx_seq_one_letter_code
_entity_poly.pdbx_strand_id
1 'polypeptide(L)'
;MNDAEFRLTKTYGNEKIVVYCNINHSVEDEEHFEDDNVPSSVADDVEADVPVSLPPFHIEITKGNLRLVFLCQMVKDIEGGYDYSVDEFMIAPATKGDKYVDVPDEVYSSSGQYIDEQLHVLLFVRYLEERGLNSQFCHEFVKLATHYEHQQYVNLLEKLKKFVEQ
;
A
#
# COMPACT_ATOMS: atom_id res chain seq x y z
N MET A 1 -18.80 7.66 -3.37
CA MET A 1 -17.77 8.53 -2.79
C MET A 1 -16.84 7.57 -2.08
N ASN A 2 -15.62 7.45 -2.60
CA ASN A 2 -14.60 6.54 -2.07
C ASN A 2 -13.49 7.43 -1.52
N ASP A 3 -13.80 8.18 -0.47
CA ASP A 3 -12.99 9.29 0.04
C ASP A 3 -11.66 8.83 0.64
N ALA A 4 -11.56 7.57 1.03
CA ALA A 4 -10.38 6.97 1.65
C ALA A 4 -9.57 6.08 0.68
N GLU A 5 -9.89 6.09 -0.61
CA GLU A 5 -9.27 5.23 -1.61
C GLU A 5 -8.59 6.07 -2.69
N PHE A 6 -7.40 5.64 -3.11
CA PHE A 6 -6.80 6.16 -4.33
C PHE A 6 -6.27 5.05 -5.22
N ARG A 7 -6.09 5.40 -6.50
CA ARG A 7 -5.68 4.48 -7.55
C ARG A 7 -4.60 5.11 -8.41
N LEU A 8 -3.51 4.39 -8.59
CA LEU A 8 -2.47 4.71 -9.57
C LEU A 8 -2.67 3.79 -10.77
N THR A 9 -2.61 4.34 -11.98
CA THR A 9 -2.79 3.56 -13.22
C THR A 9 -1.68 3.87 -14.20
N LYS A 10 -1.12 2.82 -14.80
CA LYS A 10 -0.08 2.90 -15.82
C LYS A 10 -0.33 1.86 -16.89
N THR A 11 0.05 2.16 -18.12
CA THR A 11 0.08 1.19 -19.21
C THR A 11 1.53 0.81 -19.48
N TYR A 12 1.81 -0.49 -19.62
CA TYR A 12 3.12 -1.02 -19.99
C TYR A 12 2.94 -2.03 -21.13
N GLY A 13 3.34 -1.65 -22.35
CA GLY A 13 3.06 -2.46 -23.54
C GLY A 13 1.56 -2.70 -23.72
N ASN A 14 1.14 -3.96 -23.64
CA ASN A 14 -0.27 -4.38 -23.74
C ASN A 14 -0.93 -4.67 -22.38
N GLU A 15 -0.29 -4.27 -21.29
CA GLU A 15 -0.78 -4.50 -19.93
C GLU A 15 -1.27 -3.20 -19.28
N LYS A 16 -2.41 -3.27 -18.60
CA LYS A 16 -2.92 -2.20 -17.72
C LYS A 16 -2.53 -2.56 -16.29
N ILE A 17 -1.76 -1.68 -15.66
CA ILE A 17 -1.27 -1.82 -14.29
C ILE A 17 -2.05 -0.87 -13.41
N VAL A 18 -2.50 -1.38 -12.28
CA VAL A 18 -3.32 -0.68 -11.32
C VAL A 18 -2.75 -0.93 -9.94
N VAL A 19 -2.46 0.14 -9.21
CA VAL A 19 -2.23 0.05 -7.77
C VAL A 19 -3.42 0.69 -7.09
N TYR A 20 -4.04 -0.04 -6.18
CA TYR A 20 -5.18 0.42 -5.38
C TYR A 20 -4.83 0.29 -3.90
N CYS A 21 -5.22 1.26 -3.09
CA CYS A 21 -5.13 1.16 -1.65
C CYS A 21 -6.25 1.93 -0.96
N ASN A 22 -6.43 1.61 0.32
CA ASN A 22 -7.31 2.31 1.24
C ASN A 22 -6.47 2.85 2.41
N ILE A 23 -6.58 4.14 2.69
CA ILE A 23 -5.79 4.84 3.72
C ILE A 23 -6.43 4.81 5.12
N ASN A 24 -7.53 4.10 5.32
CA ASN A 24 -8.08 3.95 6.67
C ASN A 24 -7.13 3.10 7.51
N HIS A 25 -6.91 3.53 8.76
CA HIS A 25 -6.09 2.80 9.74
C HIS A 25 -4.67 2.47 9.26
N SER A 26 -4.09 3.32 8.40
CA SER A 26 -2.78 3.06 7.80
C SER A 26 -1.64 3.86 8.41
N VAL A 27 -1.90 4.77 9.35
CA VAL A 27 -0.85 5.50 10.07
C VAL A 27 -0.16 4.55 11.04
N GLU A 28 1.16 4.42 10.90
CA GLU A 28 2.00 3.75 11.89
C GLU A 28 2.47 4.78 12.92
N ASP A 29 2.14 4.53 14.19
CA ASP A 29 2.74 5.23 15.32
C ASP A 29 3.96 4.42 15.77
N GLU A 30 5.17 5.00 15.71
CA GLU A 30 6.38 4.33 16.23
C GLU A 30 6.40 4.24 17.78
N GLU A 31 5.35 4.74 18.45
CA GLU A 31 5.20 4.81 19.92
C GLU A 31 4.91 3.45 20.61
N HIS A 32 5.24 2.32 19.97
CA HIS A 32 5.16 0.98 20.61
C HIS A 32 6.50 0.24 20.70
N PHE A 33 7.62 0.97 20.73
CA PHE A 33 8.84 0.49 21.39
C PHE A 33 8.92 1.07 22.81
N GLU A 34 8.00 0.67 23.70
CA GLU A 34 8.21 0.82 25.15
C GLU A 34 9.33 -0.16 25.56
N ASP A 35 10.59 0.25 25.40
CA ASP A 35 11.68 -0.31 26.21
C ASP A 35 11.61 0.39 27.58
N ASP A 36 11.08 -0.34 28.58
CA ASP A 36 10.94 0.06 29.99
C ASP A 36 12.28 0.43 30.70
N ASN A 37 13.38 0.69 29.97
CA ASN A 37 14.72 0.89 30.54
C ASN A 37 15.50 2.13 30.07
N VAL A 38 14.93 3.08 29.34
CA VAL A 38 15.65 4.33 28.99
C VAL A 38 15.29 5.49 29.94
N PRO A 39 16.25 6.05 30.70
CA PRO A 39 15.97 7.20 31.55
C PRO A 39 15.71 8.44 30.70
N SER A 40 14.56 9.08 30.93
CA SER A 40 14.15 10.34 30.32
C SER A 40 15.12 11.48 30.71
N SER A 41 16.17 11.69 29.93
CA SER A 41 16.95 12.93 29.98
C SER A 41 17.72 13.16 28.68
N VAL A 42 17.05 13.72 27.68
CA VAL A 42 17.56 14.72 26.74
C VAL A 42 16.35 15.27 25.96
N ALA A 43 15.67 16.24 26.55
CA ALA A 43 14.83 17.16 25.82
C ALA A 43 15.78 18.20 25.20
N ASP A 44 15.98 18.12 23.88
CA ASP A 44 16.27 19.20 22.94
C ASP A 44 16.72 18.55 21.62
N ASP A 45 15.97 18.77 20.53
CA ASP A 45 16.16 18.25 19.15
C ASP A 45 15.80 16.78 18.86
N VAL A 46 14.65 16.29 19.33
CA VAL A 46 13.93 15.23 18.60
C VAL A 46 12.97 15.95 17.64
N GLU A 47 13.33 16.02 16.35
CA GLU A 47 12.30 16.22 15.32
C GLU A 47 11.25 15.15 15.60
N ALA A 48 10.06 15.55 16.05
CA ALA A 48 8.96 14.62 16.25
C ALA A 48 8.79 13.85 14.94
N ASP A 49 9.07 12.55 14.96
CA ASP A 49 9.07 11.75 13.76
C ASP A 49 7.69 11.87 13.11
N VAL A 50 7.66 12.29 11.85
CA VAL A 50 6.40 12.67 11.21
C VAL A 50 5.61 11.37 10.97
N PRO A 51 4.36 11.25 11.48
CA PRO A 51 3.56 10.03 11.30
C PRO A 51 3.49 9.63 9.82
N VAL A 52 3.76 8.36 9.55
CA VAL A 52 3.82 7.82 8.18
C VAL A 52 2.63 6.89 7.94
N SER A 53 2.02 7.01 6.77
CA SER A 53 0.92 6.15 6.33
C SER A 53 1.45 5.03 5.43
N LEU A 54 1.35 3.78 5.91
CA LEU A 54 1.78 2.56 5.22
C LEU A 54 0.57 1.65 4.92
N PRO A 55 -0.38 2.06 4.06
CA PRO A 55 -1.57 1.26 3.80
C PRO A 55 -1.22 -0.03 3.06
N PRO A 56 -1.91 -1.15 3.37
CA PRO A 56 -1.96 -2.29 2.47
C PRO A 56 -2.44 -1.86 1.08
N PHE A 57 -1.89 -2.48 0.05
CA PHE A 57 -2.22 -2.13 -1.33
C PHE A 57 -2.27 -3.34 -2.24
N HIS A 58 -3.07 -3.23 -3.30
CA HIS A 58 -3.25 -4.26 -4.29
C HIS A 58 -2.60 -3.83 -5.60
N ILE A 59 -1.82 -4.72 -6.19
CA ILE A 59 -1.30 -4.57 -7.55
C ILE A 59 -2.15 -5.45 -8.47
N GLU A 60 -2.74 -4.86 -9.51
CA GLU A 60 -3.40 -5.60 -10.57
C GLU A 60 -2.73 -5.34 -11.92
N ILE A 61 -2.39 -6.43 -12.62
CA ILE A 61 -1.82 -6.39 -13.96
C ILE A 61 -2.76 -7.14 -14.89
N THR A 62 -3.49 -6.40 -15.72
CA THR A 62 -4.49 -6.95 -16.64
C THR A 62 -3.87 -7.23 -18.01
N LYS A 63 -4.05 -8.46 -18.51
CA LYS A 63 -3.63 -8.91 -19.84
C LYS A 63 -4.74 -9.75 -20.49
N GLY A 64 -5.32 -9.23 -21.57
CA GLY A 64 -6.44 -9.89 -22.23
C GLY A 64 -7.66 -10.00 -21.30
N ASN A 65 -8.12 -11.22 -21.07
CA ASN A 65 -9.31 -11.50 -20.24
C ASN A 65 -8.98 -11.87 -18.78
N LEU A 66 -7.71 -11.80 -18.39
CA LEU A 66 -7.24 -12.13 -17.05
C LEU A 66 -6.52 -10.93 -16.42
N ARG A 67 -6.53 -10.88 -15.10
CA ARG A 67 -5.68 -10.01 -14.30
C ARG A 67 -4.92 -10.86 -13.28
N LEU A 68 -3.65 -10.57 -13.14
CA LEU A 68 -2.82 -11.05 -12.04
C LEU A 68 -2.94 -10.04 -10.90
N VAL A 69 -3.30 -10.52 -9.71
CA VAL A 69 -3.54 -9.70 -8.53
C VAL A 69 -2.59 -10.11 -7.43
N PHE A 70 -1.99 -9.11 -6.78
CA PHE A 70 -1.15 -9.26 -5.59
C PHE A 70 -1.74 -8.42 -4.47
N LEU A 71 -1.83 -8.98 -3.28
CA LEU A 71 -2.10 -8.27 -2.03
C LEU A 71 -0.74 -8.02 -1.38
N CYS A 72 -0.42 -6.76 -1.11
CA CYS A 72 0.89 -6.34 -0.68
C CYS A 72 0.83 -5.50 0.60
N GLN A 73 1.89 -5.62 1.39
CA GLN A 73 2.16 -4.79 2.56
C GLN A 73 3.42 -3.99 2.32
N MET A 74 3.38 -2.71 2.67
CA MET A 74 4.60 -1.92 2.71
C MET A 74 5.46 -2.38 3.90
N VAL A 75 6.77 -2.47 3.70
CA VAL A 75 7.75 -2.82 4.73
C VAL A 75 8.88 -1.81 4.73
N LYS A 76 9.46 -1.56 5.90
CA LYS A 76 10.68 -0.75 6.03
C LYS A 76 11.90 -1.63 5.72
N ASP A 77 12.77 -1.14 4.85
CA ASP A 77 14.06 -1.74 4.56
C ASP A 77 15.06 -1.45 5.70
N ILE A 78 16.09 -2.28 5.84
CA ILE A 78 17.13 -2.22 6.86
C ILE A 78 17.88 -0.88 6.82
N GLU A 79 17.98 -0.26 5.65
CA GLU A 79 18.63 1.05 5.44
C GLU A 79 17.67 2.24 5.64
N GLY A 80 16.45 2.01 6.15
CA GLY A 80 15.43 3.05 6.32
C GLY A 80 14.68 3.42 5.03
N GLY A 81 14.85 2.61 3.97
CA GLY A 81 14.06 2.71 2.74
C GLY A 81 12.68 2.05 2.88
N TYR A 82 11.90 2.08 1.80
CA TYR A 82 10.63 1.36 1.69
C TYR A 82 10.71 0.30 0.60
N ASP A 83 10.15 -0.87 0.92
CA ASP A 83 9.90 -1.97 0.00
C ASP A 83 8.50 -2.55 0.26
N TYR A 84 8.10 -3.60 -0.46
CA TYR A 84 6.86 -4.31 -0.16
C TYR A 84 7.05 -5.83 -0.15
N SER A 85 6.21 -6.47 0.65
CA SER A 85 6.04 -7.92 0.65
C SER A 85 4.72 -8.29 -0.04
N VAL A 86 4.66 -9.51 -0.58
CA VAL A 86 3.44 -10.07 -1.17
C VAL A 86 2.82 -11.05 -0.19
N ASP A 87 1.67 -10.71 0.36
CA ASP A 87 0.92 -11.56 1.29
C ASP A 87 0.21 -12.68 0.54
N GLU A 88 -0.47 -12.33 -0.56
CA GLU A 88 -1.24 -13.25 -1.39
C GLU A 88 -1.13 -12.90 -2.88
N PHE A 89 -1.25 -13.93 -3.73
CA PHE A 89 -1.29 -13.76 -5.18
C PHE A 89 -2.31 -14.70 -5.82
N MET A 90 -2.91 -14.25 -6.93
CA MET A 90 -3.98 -14.97 -7.62
C MET A 90 -4.16 -14.51 -9.07
N ILE A 91 -4.77 -15.37 -9.90
CA ILE A 91 -5.22 -15.03 -11.24
C ILE A 91 -6.75 -14.91 -11.21
N ALA A 92 -7.27 -13.75 -11.59
CA ALA A 92 -8.70 -13.47 -11.62
C ALA A 92 -9.15 -13.05 -13.04
N PRO A 93 -10.46 -13.14 -13.35
CA PRO A 93 -11.01 -12.54 -14.56
C PRO A 93 -10.75 -11.03 -14.61
N ALA A 94 -10.47 -10.50 -15.81
CA ALA A 94 -10.34 -9.07 -16.02
C ALA A 94 -11.67 -8.35 -15.71
N THR A 95 -11.57 -7.17 -15.11
CA THR A 95 -12.72 -6.36 -14.71
C THR A 95 -13.06 -5.34 -15.78
N LYS A 96 -14.35 -5.02 -15.90
CA LYS A 96 -14.84 -4.00 -16.85
C LYS A 96 -15.02 -2.68 -16.12
N GLY A 97 -14.43 -1.62 -16.66
CA GLY A 97 -14.53 -0.26 -16.15
C GLY A 97 -13.33 0.16 -15.29
N ASP A 98 -13.45 1.35 -14.70
CA ASP A 98 -12.35 2.00 -13.95
C ASP A 98 -12.54 1.96 -12.43
N LYS A 99 -13.51 1.19 -11.95
CA LYS A 99 -13.67 0.95 -10.52
C LYS A 99 -12.77 -0.20 -10.09
N TYR A 100 -12.26 -0.11 -8.86
CA TYR A 100 -11.73 -1.27 -8.18
C TYR A 100 -12.87 -2.28 -7.97
N VAL A 101 -12.56 -3.55 -8.16
CA VAL A 101 -13.50 -4.66 -8.02
C VAL A 101 -12.75 -5.73 -7.26
N ASP A 102 -13.24 -6.07 -6.08
CA ASP A 102 -12.68 -7.14 -5.27
C ASP A 102 -12.64 -8.45 -6.05
N VAL A 103 -11.65 -9.27 -5.72
CA VAL A 103 -11.58 -10.62 -6.27
C VAL A 103 -12.59 -11.49 -5.53
N PRO A 104 -13.48 -12.23 -6.22
CA PRO A 104 -14.43 -13.11 -5.57
C PRO A 104 -13.74 -14.21 -4.76
N ASP A 105 -14.29 -14.57 -3.60
CA ASP A 105 -13.77 -15.61 -2.69
C ASP A 105 -13.60 -17.00 -3.34
N GLU A 106 -14.32 -17.26 -4.44
CA GLU A 106 -14.22 -18.51 -5.21
C GLU A 106 -12.93 -18.62 -6.04
N VAL A 107 -12.23 -17.50 -6.25
CA VAL A 107 -10.94 -17.47 -6.95
C VAL A 107 -9.86 -17.93 -5.99
N TYR A 108 -9.14 -18.98 -6.38
CA TYR A 108 -8.02 -19.49 -5.60
C TYR A 108 -6.88 -18.47 -5.47
N SER A 109 -6.52 -18.12 -4.23
CA SER A 109 -5.22 -17.53 -3.88
C SER A 109 -4.28 -18.53 -3.23
N SER A 110 -2.99 -18.22 -3.36
CA SER A 110 -1.97 -18.76 -2.48
C SER A 110 -1.30 -17.62 -1.74
N SER A 111 -0.89 -17.89 -0.50
CA SER A 111 -0.01 -16.99 0.22
C SER A 111 1.34 -16.88 -0.50
N GLY A 112 1.90 -15.67 -0.54
CA GLY A 112 3.20 -15.37 -1.10
C GLY A 112 4.34 -16.14 -0.43
N GLN A 113 4.17 -16.56 0.83
CA GLN A 113 5.16 -17.37 1.56
C GLN A 113 5.37 -18.77 0.98
N TYR A 114 4.41 -19.28 0.19
CA TYR A 114 4.45 -20.63 -0.40
C TYR A 114 4.85 -20.65 -1.87
N ILE A 115 5.22 -19.50 -2.45
CA ILE A 115 5.65 -19.46 -3.84
C ILE A 115 6.98 -20.19 -4.03
N ASP A 116 7.12 -20.88 -5.16
CA ASP A 116 8.39 -21.49 -5.57
C ASP A 116 9.50 -20.42 -5.71
N GLU A 117 10.73 -20.75 -5.32
CA GLU A 117 11.87 -19.82 -5.29
C GLU A 117 12.17 -19.22 -6.68
N GLN A 118 12.07 -20.02 -7.75
CA GLN A 118 12.30 -19.53 -9.10
C GLN A 118 11.17 -18.57 -9.52
N LEU A 119 9.92 -18.91 -9.18
CA LEU A 119 8.78 -18.02 -9.44
C LEU A 119 8.83 -16.74 -8.61
N HIS A 120 9.33 -16.78 -7.38
CA HIS A 120 9.55 -15.60 -6.55
C HIS A 120 10.43 -14.58 -7.30
N VAL A 121 11.62 -15.01 -7.75
CA VAL A 121 12.57 -14.13 -8.45
C VAL A 121 12.00 -13.63 -9.77
N LEU A 122 11.33 -14.48 -10.54
CA LEU A 122 10.78 -14.09 -11.83
C LEU A 122 9.60 -13.14 -11.69
N LEU A 123 8.69 -13.41 -10.75
CA LEU A 123 7.41 -12.73 -10.66
C LEU A 123 7.44 -11.56 -9.70
N PHE A 124 7.84 -11.77 -8.44
CA PHE A 124 7.76 -10.73 -7.41
C PHE A 124 8.88 -9.70 -7.54
N VAL A 125 10.05 -10.13 -8.03
CA VAL A 125 11.18 -9.23 -8.24
C VAL A 125 11.16 -8.70 -9.67
N ARG A 126 11.56 -9.50 -10.66
CA ARG A 126 11.83 -9.00 -12.02
C ARG A 126 10.59 -8.45 -12.72
N TYR A 127 9.50 -9.20 -12.74
CA TYR A 127 8.29 -8.82 -13.47
C TYR A 127 7.65 -7.54 -12.89
N LEU A 128 7.61 -7.36 -11.57
CA LEU A 128 7.09 -6.14 -10.96
C LEU A 128 8.05 -4.95 -11.13
N GLU A 129 9.36 -5.15 -10.99
CA GLU A 129 10.37 -4.10 -11.18
C GLU A 129 10.38 -3.55 -12.62
N GLU A 130 10.32 -4.41 -13.64
CA GLU A 130 10.25 -3.99 -15.05
C GLU A 130 9.05 -3.09 -15.34
N ARG A 131 8.01 -3.21 -14.52
CA ARG A 131 6.77 -2.41 -14.58
C ARG A 131 6.85 -1.12 -13.79
N GLY A 132 7.92 -0.93 -13.03
CA GLY A 132 8.21 0.24 -12.21
C GLY A 132 7.66 0.14 -10.79
N LEU A 133 7.42 -1.08 -10.29
CA LEU A 133 7.04 -1.34 -8.89
C LEU A 133 8.31 -1.71 -8.11
N ASN A 134 9.19 -0.73 -7.93
CA ASN A 134 10.50 -0.85 -7.29
C ASN A 134 10.59 0.04 -6.05
N SER A 135 11.74 0.07 -5.36
CA SER A 135 11.94 0.87 -4.16
C SER A 135 11.65 2.38 -4.33
N GLN A 136 11.91 2.95 -5.52
CA GLN A 136 11.56 4.34 -5.81
C GLN A 136 10.04 4.53 -5.83
N PHE A 137 9.30 3.59 -6.43
CA PHE A 137 7.84 3.60 -6.37
C PHE A 137 7.34 3.53 -4.93
N CYS A 138 7.94 2.68 -4.08
CA CYS A 138 7.56 2.56 -2.67
C CYS A 138 7.69 3.88 -1.92
N HIS A 139 8.81 4.59 -2.10
CA HIS A 139 9.02 5.91 -1.49
C HIS A 139 7.96 6.94 -1.92
N GLU A 140 7.68 7.02 -3.22
CA GLU A 140 6.68 7.96 -3.73
C GLU A 140 5.26 7.56 -3.32
N PHE A 141 4.98 6.26 -3.23
CA PHE A 141 3.71 5.74 -2.74
C PHE A 141 3.47 6.12 -1.28
N VAL A 142 4.45 5.89 -0.40
CA VAL A 142 4.35 6.24 1.02
C VAL A 142 4.15 7.74 1.19
N LYS A 143 4.93 8.57 0.47
CA LYS A 143 4.76 10.03 0.49
C LYS A 143 3.35 10.46 0.06
N LEU A 144 2.82 9.85 -1.00
CA LEU A 144 1.46 10.12 -1.48
C LEU A 144 0.41 9.68 -0.44
N ALA A 145 0.56 8.48 0.11
CA ALA A 145 -0.35 7.92 1.10
C ALA A 145 -0.40 8.78 2.37
N THR A 146 0.75 9.19 2.90
CA THR A 146 0.84 10.08 4.07
C THR A 146 0.18 11.43 3.81
N HIS A 147 0.44 12.03 2.64
CA HIS A 147 -0.20 13.31 2.30
C HIS A 147 -1.72 13.17 2.17
N TYR A 148 -2.18 12.11 1.51
CA TYR A 148 -3.61 11.87 1.30
C TYR A 148 -4.35 11.54 2.59
N GLU A 149 -3.74 10.73 3.47
CA GLU A 149 -4.24 10.44 4.82
C GLU A 149 -4.45 11.73 5.59
N HIS A 150 -3.41 12.57 5.68
CA HIS A 150 -3.50 13.83 6.42
C HIS A 150 -4.61 14.74 5.87
N GLN A 151 -4.75 14.82 4.54
CA GLN A 151 -5.83 15.55 3.90
C GLN A 151 -7.22 15.00 4.29
N GLN A 152 -7.39 13.68 4.32
CA GLN A 152 -8.67 13.08 4.73
C GLN A 152 -8.96 13.26 6.21
N TYR A 153 -7.94 13.21 7.07
CA TYR A 153 -8.07 13.49 8.49
C TYR A 153 -8.57 14.92 8.73
N VAL A 154 -7.96 15.93 8.10
CA VAL A 154 -8.43 17.33 8.19
C VAL A 154 -9.88 17.46 7.72
N ASN A 155 -10.23 16.84 6.59
CA ASN A 155 -11.61 16.83 6.08
C ASN A 155 -12.59 16.18 7.07
N LEU A 156 -12.18 15.10 7.75
CA LEU A 156 -12.98 14.42 8.76
C LEU A 156 -13.24 15.34 9.96
N LEU A 157 -12.22 16.04 10.46
CA LEU A 157 -12.37 17.00 11.55
C LEU A 157 -13.33 18.13 11.21
N GLU A 158 -13.27 18.67 9.99
CA GLU A 158 -14.22 19.68 9.54
C GLU A 158 -15.66 19.14 9.47
N LYS A 159 -15.84 17.92 8.96
CA LYS A 159 -17.14 17.24 8.93
C LYS A 159 -17.68 17.01 10.34
N LEU A 160 -16.83 16.58 11.28
CA LEU A 160 -17.18 16.38 12.69
C LEU A 160 -17.61 17.68 13.37
N LYS A 161 -16.84 18.76 13.18
CA LYS A 161 -17.20 20.08 13.72
C LYS A 161 -18.58 20.53 13.22
N LYS A 162 -18.82 20.45 11.90
CA LYS A 162 -20.11 20.77 11.29
C LYS A 162 -21.25 19.86 11.75
N PHE A 163 -20.95 18.63 12.16
CA PHE A 163 -21.94 17.70 12.67
C PHE A 163 -22.34 18.02 14.12
N VAL A 164 -21.38 18.39 14.97
CA VAL A 164 -21.62 18.76 16.38
C VAL A 164 -22.28 20.13 16.53
N GLU A 165 -22.05 21.04 15.58
CA GLU A 165 -22.67 22.38 15.56
C GLU A 165 -24.12 22.41 15.02
N GLN A 166 -24.69 21.27 14.63
CA GLN A 166 -26.11 21.13 14.22
C GLN A 166 -27.04 21.04 15.43
#